data_AF-A0A966UP21-F1
#
_entry.id   AF-A0A966UP21-F1
#
_cell.length_a   1.000
_cell.length_b   1.000
_cell.length_c   1.000
_cell.angle_alpha   90.00
_cell.angle_beta   90.00
_cell.angle_gamma   90.00
#
_symmetry.space_group_name_H-M   'P 1'
#
loop_
_entity.id
_entity.type
_entity.pdbx_description
1 polymer ?
#
loop_
_entity_poly.entity_id
_entity_poly.type
_entity_poly.pdbx_seq_one_letter_code
_entity_poly.pdbx_strand_id
1 'polypeptide(L)'
;MVNRLMVAKKPQRKVSTPKFMDEKFTGPEPKWDGASKWTDDKKRQEITHAFYFYNYYMSAGDMRKYVVEFGQTYYKWGKAEISAFAECDDNRVGITIGSASKMILNGAPLAHDAEYIVNKLEELLAYGREKLATKKVVKDVPKRNVAEIMAEKLDDTIGELEAKYDEMIEGSIELPDFMAYFREKNMPQAFCSRIREKYAAQYNELLESQNKKGDADLREAYSWMTKADFKRYDTWYKSLFDALTTYGNVKSAVRKVRKPRPVSKEKLVKNVKFLQKFDELNLVSISPVDVLNATELWVYNIKTRKIGKYVADATSGVLGIKGSTILGYDAKQSVAKTLRKPKEQIKEFQNSGKVALRKFLDNIRAVEIGLTGRLNGDTILLKAVK
;
A
#
# COMPACT_ATOMS: atom_id res chain seq x y z
N MET A 1 -31.52 20.08 -13.64
CA MET A 1 -30.75 19.70 -12.42
C MET A 1 -30.79 20.76 -11.32
N VAL A 2 -31.04 22.04 -11.64
CA VAL A 2 -31.06 23.19 -10.70
C VAL A 2 -31.95 22.98 -9.46
N ASN A 3 -33.13 22.36 -9.62
CA ASN A 3 -34.04 22.06 -8.49
C ASN A 3 -33.48 21.10 -7.43
N ARG A 4 -32.39 20.35 -7.68
CA ARG A 4 -31.75 19.50 -6.66
C ARG A 4 -30.87 20.27 -5.69
N LEU A 5 -30.31 21.41 -6.10
CA LEU A 5 -29.47 22.26 -5.25
C LEU A 5 -30.30 23.02 -4.20
N MET A 6 -31.53 23.41 -4.53
CA MET A 6 -32.40 24.17 -3.63
C MET A 6 -33.11 23.33 -2.55
N VAL A 7 -33.16 21.99 -2.68
CA VAL A 7 -34.05 21.13 -1.86
C VAL A 7 -33.31 20.29 -0.79
N ALA A 8 -31.99 20.22 -0.81
CA ALA A 8 -31.26 19.31 0.08
C ALA A 8 -30.94 19.93 1.47
N LYS A 9 -31.64 19.45 2.50
CA LYS A 9 -31.43 19.83 3.92
C LYS A 9 -30.53 18.81 4.65
N LYS A 10 -29.52 19.30 5.41
CA LYS A 10 -28.63 18.64 6.43
C LYS A 10 -27.32 17.98 5.92
N PRO A 11 -26.25 17.76 6.74
CA PRO A 11 -26.01 18.06 8.17
C PRO A 11 -24.83 19.04 8.44
N GLN A 12 -24.81 19.68 9.61
CA GLN A 12 -23.73 20.60 10.03
C GLN A 12 -22.44 19.83 10.35
N ARG A 13 -21.32 20.23 9.72
CA ARG A 13 -19.97 19.75 10.07
C ARG A 13 -19.53 20.41 11.38
N LYS A 14 -19.09 19.62 12.36
CA LYS A 14 -18.63 20.12 13.67
C LYS A 14 -17.43 21.07 13.53
N VAL A 15 -17.43 22.08 14.41
CA VAL A 15 -16.45 23.16 14.60
C VAL A 15 -15.01 22.73 14.29
N SER A 16 -14.37 23.37 13.30
CA SER A 16 -12.92 23.29 13.09
C SER A 16 -12.22 24.32 13.97
N THR A 17 -11.20 23.90 14.71
CA THR A 17 -10.18 24.80 15.26
C THR A 17 -9.48 25.57 14.13
N PRO A 18 -8.98 26.80 14.39
CA PRO A 18 -8.21 27.55 13.40
C PRO A 18 -7.00 26.73 12.97
N LYS A 19 -6.83 26.57 11.65
CA LYS A 19 -5.80 25.72 11.04
C LYS A 19 -4.59 26.51 10.56
N PHE A 20 -4.76 27.81 10.27
CA PHE A 20 -3.71 28.67 9.73
C PHE A 20 -3.37 29.84 10.65
N MET A 21 -2.08 30.19 10.74
CA MET A 21 -1.59 31.26 11.63
C MET A 21 -2.16 32.64 11.28
N ASP A 22 -2.40 32.89 10.00
CA ASP A 22 -2.89 34.17 9.49
C ASP A 22 -4.40 34.39 9.69
N GLU A 23 -5.14 33.38 10.18
CA GLU A 23 -6.60 33.49 10.41
C GLU A 23 -6.94 34.61 11.40
N LYS A 24 -5.97 35.02 12.23
CA LYS A 24 -6.08 36.18 13.13
C LYS A 24 -6.29 37.49 12.36
N PHE A 25 -5.81 37.59 11.12
CA PHE A 25 -5.84 38.80 10.31
C PHE A 25 -6.89 38.74 9.19
N THR A 26 -7.09 37.58 8.57
CA THR A 26 -8.04 37.38 7.46
C THR A 26 -9.44 36.95 7.93
N GLY A 27 -9.56 36.56 9.20
CA GLY A 27 -10.76 35.97 9.79
C GLY A 27 -10.86 34.46 9.56
N PRO A 28 -11.63 33.75 10.40
CA PRO A 28 -11.82 32.31 10.28
C PRO A 28 -12.70 31.94 9.07
N GLU A 29 -12.69 30.67 8.68
CA GLU A 29 -13.59 30.13 7.64
C GLU A 29 -15.07 30.45 7.98
N PRO A 30 -15.84 31.07 7.06
CA PRO A 30 -17.23 31.43 7.32
C PRO A 30 -18.11 30.25 7.70
N LYS A 31 -19.00 30.49 8.66
CA LYS A 31 -19.94 29.50 9.18
C LYS A 31 -21.35 29.82 8.71
N TRP A 32 -22.04 28.83 8.17
CA TRP A 32 -23.38 29.02 7.58
C TRP A 32 -24.52 28.72 8.55
N ASP A 33 -24.24 28.77 9.85
CA ASP A 33 -25.22 28.45 10.90
C ASP A 33 -26.36 29.47 10.91
N GLY A 34 -27.57 29.00 10.59
CA GLY A 34 -28.74 29.87 10.48
C GLY A 34 -28.76 30.76 9.23
N ALA A 35 -27.93 30.49 8.22
CA ALA A 35 -27.84 31.28 6.99
C ALA A 35 -29.17 31.44 6.24
N SER A 36 -30.11 30.52 6.42
CA SER A 36 -31.47 30.61 5.85
C SER A 36 -32.28 31.80 6.38
N LYS A 37 -31.93 32.36 7.54
CA LYS A 37 -32.61 33.50 8.18
C LYS A 37 -31.89 34.82 7.99
N TRP A 38 -30.74 34.82 7.30
CA TRP A 38 -29.97 36.04 7.07
C TRP A 38 -30.60 36.88 5.96
N THR A 39 -30.36 38.20 6.03
CA THR A 39 -30.63 39.11 4.91
C THR A 39 -29.75 38.75 3.72
N ASP A 40 -30.20 39.08 2.52
CA ASP A 40 -29.46 38.74 1.30
C ASP A 40 -28.11 39.47 1.22
N ASP A 41 -28.01 40.68 1.77
CA ASP A 41 -26.73 41.40 1.90
C ASP A 41 -25.73 40.66 2.79
N LYS A 42 -26.19 40.13 3.93
CA LYS A 42 -25.34 39.34 4.82
C LYS A 42 -24.89 38.04 4.15
N LYS A 43 -25.79 37.36 3.42
CA LYS A 43 -25.40 36.17 2.65
C LYS A 43 -24.32 36.49 1.62
N ARG A 44 -24.48 37.59 0.87
CA ARG A 44 -23.49 38.04 -0.12
C ARG A 44 -22.14 38.34 0.51
N GLN A 45 -22.11 39.07 1.62
CA GLN A 45 -20.88 39.41 2.34
C GLN A 45 -20.12 38.16 2.82
N GLU A 46 -20.83 37.20 3.40
CA GLU A 46 -20.24 35.94 3.89
C GLU A 46 -19.77 35.04 2.72
N ILE A 47 -20.47 35.08 1.58
CA ILE A 47 -20.05 34.41 0.34
C ILE A 47 -18.75 35.00 -0.17
N THR A 48 -18.65 36.33 -0.25
CA THR A 48 -17.43 37.02 -0.66
C THR A 48 -16.27 36.72 0.30
N HIS A 49 -16.51 36.73 1.61
CA HIS A 49 -15.50 36.40 2.61
C HIS A 49 -15.02 34.95 2.47
N ALA A 50 -15.92 34.00 2.19
CA ALA A 50 -15.54 32.61 2.00
C ALA A 50 -14.67 32.40 0.75
N PHE A 51 -15.02 33.04 -0.36
CA PHE A 51 -14.18 33.01 -1.56
C PHE A 51 -12.82 33.64 -1.31
N TYR A 52 -12.75 34.76 -0.58
CA TYR A 52 -11.47 35.35 -0.19
C TYR A 52 -10.64 34.39 0.68
N PHE A 53 -11.25 33.80 1.71
CA PHE A 53 -10.61 32.84 2.60
C PHE A 53 -10.01 31.66 1.82
N TYR A 54 -10.78 31.05 0.92
CA TYR A 54 -10.29 29.91 0.14
C TYR A 54 -9.21 30.29 -0.87
N ASN A 55 -9.33 31.44 -1.53
CA ASN A 55 -8.28 31.94 -2.42
C ASN A 55 -6.96 32.22 -1.68
N TYR A 56 -7.04 32.65 -0.43
CA TYR A 56 -5.86 32.93 0.38
C TYR A 56 -5.20 31.66 0.93
N TYR A 57 -5.98 30.68 1.39
CA TYR A 57 -5.45 29.52 2.13
C TYR A 57 -5.33 28.21 1.35
N MET A 58 -5.97 28.10 0.18
CA MET A 58 -6.13 26.81 -0.51
C MET A 58 -5.74 26.94 -1.98
N SER A 59 -5.27 25.85 -2.58
CA SER A 59 -5.07 25.75 -4.02
C SER A 59 -6.25 25.06 -4.72
N ALA A 60 -6.33 25.20 -6.04
CA ALA A 60 -7.28 24.42 -6.86
C ALA A 60 -7.13 22.91 -6.63
N GLY A 61 -5.88 22.42 -6.46
CA GLY A 61 -5.57 21.02 -6.16
C GLY A 61 -6.14 20.54 -4.83
N ASP A 62 -5.99 21.36 -3.77
CA ASP A 62 -6.52 21.04 -2.43
C ASP A 62 -8.05 20.94 -2.40
N MET A 63 -8.71 21.68 -3.29
CA MET A 63 -10.15 21.77 -3.34
C MET A 63 -10.84 20.68 -4.17
N ARG A 64 -10.10 19.92 -4.99
CA ARG A 64 -10.66 18.84 -5.83
C ARG A 64 -11.44 17.80 -5.05
N LYS A 65 -10.98 17.48 -3.83
CA LYS A 65 -11.66 16.51 -2.95
C LYS A 65 -13.07 16.97 -2.58
N TYR A 66 -13.30 18.28 -2.42
CA TYR A 66 -14.62 18.84 -2.11
C TYR A 66 -15.53 18.84 -3.33
N VAL A 67 -14.98 19.00 -4.54
CA VAL A 67 -15.75 18.83 -5.78
C VAL A 67 -16.25 17.39 -5.92
N VAL A 68 -15.38 16.42 -5.63
CA VAL A 68 -15.76 14.98 -5.62
C VAL A 68 -16.78 14.68 -4.51
N GLU A 69 -16.56 15.16 -3.29
CA GLU A 69 -17.49 15.00 -2.15
C GLU A 69 -18.86 15.61 -2.48
N PHE A 70 -18.88 16.78 -3.12
CA PHE A 70 -20.10 17.45 -3.59
C PHE A 70 -20.81 16.65 -4.69
N GLY A 71 -20.08 16.21 -5.71
CA GLY A 71 -20.60 15.37 -6.79
C GLY A 71 -21.19 14.05 -6.29
N GLN A 72 -20.55 13.41 -5.32
CA GLN A 72 -21.06 12.19 -4.67
C GLN A 72 -22.33 12.46 -3.85
N THR A 73 -22.34 13.54 -3.07
CA THR A 73 -23.44 13.85 -2.15
C THR A 73 -24.70 14.28 -2.88
N TYR A 74 -24.59 15.18 -3.87
CA TYR A 74 -25.75 15.81 -4.51
C TYR A 74 -26.07 15.24 -5.90
N TYR A 75 -25.07 14.75 -6.63
CA TYR A 75 -25.21 14.25 -8.00
C TYR A 75 -25.01 12.74 -8.14
N LYS A 76 -24.74 12.04 -7.04
CA LYS A 76 -24.49 10.59 -7.01
C LYS A 76 -23.41 10.14 -7.99
N TRP A 77 -22.34 10.93 -8.12
CA TRP A 77 -21.18 10.57 -8.97
C TRP A 77 -20.67 9.17 -8.63
N GLY A 78 -20.64 8.31 -9.65
CA GLY A 78 -20.10 6.96 -9.56
C GLY A 78 -18.62 6.92 -9.90
N LYS A 79 -18.10 5.70 -10.06
CA LYS A 79 -16.69 5.50 -10.45
C LYS A 79 -16.36 6.17 -11.78
N ALA A 80 -17.30 6.17 -12.74
CA ALA A 80 -17.09 6.75 -14.06
C ALA A 80 -16.91 8.27 -14.02
N GLU A 81 -17.77 8.98 -13.29
CA GLU A 81 -17.71 10.44 -13.14
C GLU A 81 -16.46 10.86 -12.36
N ILE A 82 -16.11 10.14 -11.31
CA ILE A 82 -14.90 10.42 -10.52
C ILE A 82 -13.64 10.20 -11.36
N SER A 83 -13.58 9.12 -12.14
CA SER A 83 -12.48 8.87 -13.07
C SER A 83 -12.38 9.94 -14.16
N ALA A 84 -13.52 10.40 -14.71
CA ALA A 84 -13.52 11.49 -15.69
C ALA A 84 -13.01 12.78 -15.06
N PHE A 85 -13.56 13.18 -13.91
CA PHE A 85 -13.14 14.38 -13.19
C PHE A 85 -11.64 14.34 -12.81
N ALA A 86 -11.09 13.16 -12.51
CA ALA A 86 -9.67 13.01 -12.17
C ALA A 86 -8.71 13.38 -13.31
N GLU A 87 -9.13 13.28 -14.58
CA GLU A 87 -8.29 13.64 -15.74
C GLU A 87 -8.35 15.15 -16.09
N CYS A 88 -9.23 15.92 -15.44
CA CYS A 88 -9.31 17.36 -15.60
C CYS A 88 -8.07 18.05 -15.02
N ASP A 89 -7.50 19.03 -15.72
CA ASP A 89 -6.36 19.81 -15.24
C ASP A 89 -6.79 20.83 -14.17
N ASP A 90 -5.91 21.13 -13.21
CA ASP A 90 -6.22 22.03 -12.08
C ASP A 90 -6.65 23.43 -12.54
N ASN A 91 -6.02 23.92 -13.60
CA ASN A 91 -6.33 25.21 -14.24
C ASN A 91 -7.78 25.25 -14.74
N ARG A 92 -8.32 24.10 -15.14
CA ARG A 92 -9.68 23.97 -15.70
C ARG A 92 -10.73 23.81 -14.62
N VAL A 93 -10.41 23.08 -13.55
CA VAL A 93 -11.26 22.93 -12.37
C VAL A 93 -11.44 24.29 -11.69
N GLY A 94 -10.33 25.00 -11.50
CA GLY A 94 -10.31 26.32 -10.89
C GLY A 94 -10.65 26.29 -9.40
N ILE A 95 -10.16 27.30 -8.68
CA ILE A 95 -10.41 27.45 -7.24
C ILE A 95 -11.87 27.80 -6.93
N THR A 96 -12.56 28.47 -7.85
CA THR A 96 -13.95 28.92 -7.69
C THR A 96 -14.92 27.76 -7.50
N ILE A 97 -14.84 26.70 -8.33
CA ILE A 97 -15.73 25.54 -8.21
C ILE A 97 -15.43 24.72 -6.97
N GLY A 98 -14.15 24.58 -6.63
CA GLY A 98 -13.72 23.95 -5.40
C GLY A 98 -14.25 24.66 -4.15
N SER A 99 -14.12 25.98 -4.12
CA SER A 99 -14.63 26.86 -3.07
C SER A 99 -16.15 26.77 -2.94
N ALA A 100 -16.87 26.92 -4.05
CA ALA A 100 -18.33 26.83 -4.08
C ALA A 100 -18.83 25.43 -3.62
N SER A 101 -18.18 24.36 -4.07
CA SER A 101 -18.49 22.99 -3.64
C SER A 101 -18.33 22.83 -2.12
N LYS A 102 -17.22 23.36 -1.56
CA LYS A 102 -16.97 23.32 -0.12
C LYS A 102 -17.98 24.17 0.67
N MET A 103 -18.36 25.34 0.17
CA MET A 103 -19.38 26.19 0.78
C MET A 103 -20.74 25.48 0.85
N ILE A 104 -21.17 24.85 -0.25
CA ILE A 104 -22.44 24.13 -0.28
C ILE A 104 -22.40 22.91 0.66
N LEU A 105 -21.29 22.18 0.71
CA LEU A 105 -21.09 21.09 1.69
C LEU A 105 -21.17 21.60 3.14
N ASN A 106 -20.75 22.84 3.39
CA ASN A 106 -20.84 23.49 4.70
C ASN A 106 -22.20 24.16 4.97
N GLY A 107 -23.17 24.08 4.04
CA GLY A 107 -24.54 24.58 4.22
C GLY A 107 -24.81 26.00 3.72
N ALA A 108 -23.94 26.55 2.87
CA ALA A 108 -24.10 27.88 2.31
C ALA A 108 -25.27 27.98 1.30
N PRO A 109 -26.11 29.03 1.37
CA PRO A 109 -27.21 29.22 0.44
C PRO A 109 -26.75 29.90 -0.88
N LEU A 110 -25.98 29.21 -1.71
CA LEU A 110 -25.56 29.69 -3.05
C LEU A 110 -26.66 29.49 -4.12
N ALA A 111 -27.87 30.01 -3.87
CA ALA A 111 -28.98 29.84 -4.81
C ALA A 111 -28.73 30.53 -6.16
N HIS A 112 -28.09 31.71 -6.16
CA HIS A 112 -27.82 32.50 -7.36
C HIS A 112 -26.76 31.88 -8.27
N ASP A 113 -25.76 31.20 -7.69
CA ASP A 113 -24.62 30.65 -8.44
C ASP A 113 -24.79 29.15 -8.75
N ALA A 114 -25.94 28.58 -8.40
CA ALA A 114 -26.26 27.16 -8.58
C ALA A 114 -26.16 26.71 -10.04
N GLU A 115 -26.65 27.54 -10.97
CA GLU A 115 -26.60 27.24 -12.41
C GLU A 115 -25.17 27.23 -12.95
N TYR A 116 -24.36 28.22 -12.56
CA TYR A 116 -22.96 28.28 -12.93
C TYR A 116 -22.20 27.03 -12.46
N ILE A 117 -22.41 26.61 -11.20
CA ILE A 117 -21.75 25.44 -10.62
C ILE A 117 -22.14 24.17 -11.39
N VAL A 118 -23.43 23.98 -11.68
CA VAL A 118 -23.93 22.82 -12.44
C VAL A 118 -23.28 22.78 -13.83
N ASN A 119 -23.38 23.88 -14.58
CA ASN A 119 -22.86 23.96 -15.93
C ASN A 119 -21.35 23.70 -15.97
N LYS A 120 -20.61 24.22 -14.99
CA LYS A 120 -19.17 24.02 -14.92
C LYS A 120 -18.80 22.58 -14.56
N LEU A 121 -19.56 21.91 -13.70
CA LEU A 121 -19.34 20.49 -13.40
C LEU A 121 -19.61 19.60 -14.61
N GLU A 122 -20.65 19.89 -15.39
CA GLU A 122 -20.95 19.19 -16.64
C GLU A 122 -19.84 19.39 -17.67
N GLU A 123 -19.34 20.62 -17.83
CA GLU A 123 -18.20 20.95 -18.70
C GLU A 123 -16.93 20.17 -18.30
N LEU A 124 -16.64 20.08 -17.00
CA LEU A 124 -15.49 19.33 -16.48
C LEU A 124 -15.64 17.83 -16.74
N LEU A 125 -16.82 17.26 -16.50
CA LEU A 125 -17.07 15.85 -16.78
C LEU A 125 -16.98 15.53 -18.28
N ALA A 126 -17.47 16.41 -19.15
CA ALA A 126 -17.36 16.25 -20.60
C ALA A 126 -15.89 16.20 -21.04
N TYR A 127 -15.08 17.18 -20.61
CA TYR A 127 -13.65 17.22 -20.89
C TYR A 127 -12.90 16.01 -20.34
N GLY A 128 -13.21 15.61 -19.10
CA GLY A 128 -12.62 14.42 -18.48
C GLY A 128 -12.93 13.12 -19.24
N ARG A 129 -14.17 12.99 -19.74
CA ARG A 129 -14.61 11.84 -20.55
C ARG A 129 -13.89 11.81 -21.90
N GLU A 130 -13.70 12.96 -22.53
CA GLU A 130 -12.95 13.09 -23.79
C GLU A 130 -11.50 12.67 -23.59
N LYS A 131 -10.79 13.22 -22.59
CA LYS A 131 -9.41 12.84 -22.26
C LYS A 131 -9.26 11.34 -21.97
N LEU A 132 -10.22 10.75 -21.25
CA LEU A 132 -10.24 9.31 -21.00
C LEU A 132 -10.40 8.48 -22.28
N ALA A 133 -11.22 8.94 -23.22
CA ALA A 133 -11.40 8.29 -24.52
C ALA A 133 -10.09 8.32 -25.32
N THR A 134 -9.43 9.49 -25.42
CA THR A 134 -8.16 9.63 -26.14
C THR A 134 -7.06 8.76 -25.52
N LYS A 135 -6.99 8.70 -24.19
CA LYS A 135 -6.00 7.87 -23.46
C LYS A 135 -6.23 6.36 -23.63
N LYS A 136 -7.47 5.92 -23.88
CA LYS A 136 -7.77 4.52 -24.20
C LYS A 136 -7.30 4.14 -25.60
N VAL A 137 -7.45 5.03 -26.58
CA VAL A 137 -6.99 4.80 -27.96
C VAL A 137 -5.47 4.66 -28.05
N VAL A 138 -4.72 5.44 -27.26
CA VAL A 138 -3.24 5.39 -27.26
C VAL A 138 -2.66 4.18 -26.52
N LYS A 139 -3.46 3.50 -25.68
CA LYS A 139 -2.98 2.41 -24.80
C LYS A 139 -2.87 1.04 -25.47
N ASP A 140 -3.20 0.91 -26.74
CA ASP A 140 -3.17 -0.38 -27.45
C ASP A 140 -1.78 -0.72 -28.03
N VAL A 141 -0.71 -0.25 -27.38
CA VAL A 141 0.64 -0.79 -27.58
C VAL A 141 0.85 -1.85 -26.50
N PRO A 142 0.99 -3.14 -26.85
CA PRO A 142 1.28 -4.18 -25.87
C PRO A 142 2.55 -3.81 -25.10
N LYS A 143 2.46 -3.78 -23.76
CA LYS A 143 3.66 -3.65 -22.92
C LYS A 143 4.50 -4.90 -23.16
N ARG A 144 5.65 -4.76 -23.85
CA ARG A 144 6.61 -5.83 -24.06
C ARG A 144 6.88 -6.55 -22.74
N ASN A 145 6.80 -7.87 -22.75
CA ASN A 145 6.99 -8.68 -21.56
C ASN A 145 8.42 -8.51 -21.06
N VAL A 146 8.61 -8.35 -19.75
CA VAL A 146 9.96 -8.22 -19.17
C VAL A 146 10.83 -9.44 -19.51
N ALA A 147 10.22 -10.62 -19.62
CA ALA A 147 10.94 -11.84 -20.02
C ALA A 147 11.47 -11.75 -21.46
N GLU A 148 10.66 -11.24 -22.40
CA GLU A 148 11.04 -11.06 -23.82
C GLU A 148 12.16 -10.03 -23.95
N ILE A 149 12.05 -8.88 -23.26
CA ILE A 149 13.09 -7.85 -23.25
C ILE A 149 14.43 -8.40 -22.72
N MET A 150 14.38 -9.26 -21.70
CA MET A 150 15.58 -9.87 -21.13
C MET A 150 16.15 -10.99 -22.02
N ALA A 151 15.32 -11.66 -22.81
CA ALA A 151 15.76 -12.64 -23.80
C ALA A 151 16.46 -11.94 -24.96
N GLU A 152 15.87 -10.90 -25.53
CA GLU A 152 16.48 -10.10 -26.60
C GLU A 152 17.86 -9.55 -26.18
N LYS A 153 17.97 -9.00 -24.98
CA LYS A 153 19.27 -8.52 -24.46
C LYS A 153 20.31 -9.62 -24.29
N LEU A 154 19.87 -10.83 -23.94
CA LEU A 154 20.76 -11.99 -23.86
C LEU A 154 21.25 -12.36 -25.27
N ASP A 155 20.34 -12.38 -26.24
CA ASP A 155 20.66 -12.70 -27.63
C ASP A 155 21.60 -11.65 -28.23
N ASP A 156 21.38 -10.36 -27.99
CA ASP A 156 22.30 -9.27 -28.37
C ASP A 156 23.70 -9.49 -27.76
N THR A 157 23.76 -9.82 -26.47
CA THR A 157 25.04 -10.06 -25.78
C THR A 157 25.78 -11.27 -26.36
N ILE A 158 25.03 -12.30 -26.73
CA ILE A 158 25.58 -13.52 -27.35
C ILE A 158 26.07 -13.21 -28.76
N GLY A 159 25.30 -12.48 -29.58
CA GLY A 159 25.71 -12.09 -30.93
C GLY A 159 26.97 -11.24 -30.93
N GLU A 160 27.11 -10.32 -29.98
CA GLU A 160 28.36 -9.55 -29.80
C GLU A 160 29.55 -10.45 -29.40
N LEU A 161 29.33 -11.50 -28.59
CA LEU A 161 30.38 -12.46 -28.25
C LEU A 161 30.77 -13.34 -29.44
N GLU A 162 29.80 -13.74 -30.28
CA GLU A 162 30.04 -14.49 -31.52
C GLU A 162 30.83 -13.65 -32.52
N ALA A 163 30.46 -12.38 -32.71
CA ALA A 163 31.22 -11.47 -33.58
C ALA A 163 32.69 -11.34 -33.13
N LYS A 164 32.93 -11.17 -31.82
CA LYS A 164 34.31 -11.14 -31.29
C LYS A 164 35.03 -12.49 -31.42
N TYR A 165 34.30 -13.60 -31.37
CA TYR A 165 34.86 -14.93 -31.59
C TYR A 165 35.33 -15.07 -33.04
N ASP A 166 34.51 -14.66 -34.01
CA ASP A 166 34.85 -14.68 -35.43
C ASP A 166 36.05 -13.76 -35.74
N GLU A 167 36.05 -12.52 -35.22
CA GLU A 167 37.17 -11.59 -35.34
C GLU A 167 38.48 -12.17 -34.78
N MET A 168 38.41 -12.98 -33.71
CA MET A 168 39.56 -13.65 -33.11
C MET A 168 40.07 -14.82 -33.97
N ILE A 169 39.16 -15.55 -34.63
CA ILE A 169 39.52 -16.60 -35.59
C ILE A 169 40.24 -16.02 -36.81
N GLU A 170 39.72 -14.91 -37.34
CA GLU A 170 40.34 -14.19 -38.47
C GLU A 170 41.71 -13.60 -38.09
N GLY A 171 42.03 -13.52 -36.80
CA GLY A 171 43.26 -12.93 -36.29
C GLY A 171 43.23 -11.39 -36.27
N SER A 172 42.04 -10.81 -36.40
CA SER A 172 41.80 -9.37 -36.43
C SER A 172 41.87 -8.73 -35.04
N ILE A 173 41.64 -9.53 -33.98
CA ILE A 173 41.71 -9.07 -32.59
C ILE A 173 42.52 -10.03 -31.70
N GLU A 174 43.15 -9.47 -30.67
CA GLU A 174 43.68 -10.26 -29.54
C GLU A 174 42.55 -10.71 -28.60
N LEU A 175 42.87 -11.63 -27.68
CA LEU A 175 41.94 -12.14 -26.68
C LEU A 175 41.28 -10.99 -25.88
N PRO A 176 39.95 -10.82 -25.96
CA PRO A 176 39.25 -9.73 -25.27
C PRO A 176 39.28 -9.88 -23.75
N ASP A 177 39.30 -8.74 -23.05
CA ASP A 177 38.99 -8.69 -21.63
C ASP A 177 37.47 -8.82 -21.41
N PHE A 178 37.00 -10.06 -21.25
CA PHE A 178 35.60 -10.35 -20.98
C PHE A 178 35.10 -9.74 -19.67
N MET A 179 35.95 -9.58 -18.66
CA MET A 179 35.53 -8.99 -17.38
C MET A 179 35.23 -7.50 -17.54
N ALA A 180 36.06 -6.77 -18.30
CA ALA A 180 35.78 -5.38 -18.64
C ALA A 180 34.49 -5.27 -19.46
N TYR A 181 34.33 -6.11 -20.49
CA TYR A 181 33.13 -6.15 -21.33
C TYR A 181 31.84 -6.37 -20.53
N PHE A 182 31.81 -7.37 -19.63
CA PHE A 182 30.62 -7.65 -18.81
C PHE A 182 30.30 -6.53 -17.81
N ARG A 183 31.32 -5.80 -17.34
CA ARG A 183 31.13 -4.64 -16.46
C ARG A 183 30.57 -3.45 -17.23
N GLU A 184 31.12 -3.15 -18.39
CA GLU A 184 30.68 -2.04 -19.25
C GLU A 184 29.22 -2.22 -19.68
N LYS A 185 28.85 -3.42 -20.16
CA LYS A 185 27.48 -3.76 -20.54
C LYS A 185 26.53 -3.91 -19.34
N ASN A 186 27.04 -3.87 -18.11
CA ASN A 186 26.29 -4.14 -16.88
C ASN A 186 25.44 -5.43 -16.98
N MET A 187 26.02 -6.49 -17.55
CA MET A 187 25.34 -7.74 -17.89
C MET A 187 24.60 -8.36 -16.68
N PRO A 188 23.29 -8.67 -16.75
CA PRO A 188 22.58 -9.35 -15.66
C PRO A 188 23.25 -10.66 -15.20
N GLN A 189 23.26 -10.94 -13.90
CA GLN A 189 23.88 -12.17 -13.35
C GLN A 189 23.30 -13.45 -13.94
N ALA A 190 21.99 -13.46 -14.24
CA ALA A 190 21.31 -14.59 -14.84
C ALA A 190 21.83 -14.94 -16.25
N PHE A 191 22.50 -14.01 -16.93
CA PHE A 191 23.06 -14.27 -18.26
C PHE A 191 24.32 -15.13 -18.15
N CYS A 192 25.07 -15.04 -17.05
CA CYS A 192 26.33 -15.79 -16.88
C CYS A 192 26.15 -17.29 -17.07
N SER A 193 25.12 -17.88 -16.45
CA SER A 193 24.87 -19.32 -16.55
C SER A 193 24.38 -19.72 -17.95
N ARG A 194 23.53 -18.89 -18.57
CA ARG A 194 22.96 -19.16 -19.90
C ARG A 194 24.01 -19.07 -21.00
N ILE A 195 24.87 -18.05 -20.96
CA ILE A 195 25.98 -17.90 -21.90
C ILE A 195 26.95 -19.08 -21.75
N ARG A 196 27.29 -19.46 -20.51
CA ARG A 196 28.12 -20.65 -20.27
C ARG A 196 27.51 -21.90 -20.87
N GLU A 197 26.22 -22.14 -20.64
CA GLU A 197 25.54 -23.34 -21.14
C GLU A 197 25.57 -23.41 -22.68
N LYS A 198 25.33 -22.29 -23.37
CA LYS A 198 25.41 -22.22 -24.84
C LYS A 198 26.80 -22.62 -25.36
N TYR A 199 27.86 -22.07 -24.79
CA TYR A 199 29.22 -22.33 -25.26
C TYR A 199 29.85 -23.62 -24.70
N ALA A 200 29.30 -24.18 -23.62
CA ALA A 200 29.84 -25.40 -23.01
C ALA A 200 29.72 -26.62 -23.94
N ALA A 201 28.62 -26.72 -24.70
CA ALA A 201 28.44 -27.80 -25.67
C ALA A 201 29.53 -27.77 -26.75
N GLN A 202 29.71 -26.61 -27.39
CA GLN A 202 30.73 -26.40 -28.43
C GLN A 202 32.16 -26.63 -27.90
N TYR A 203 32.43 -26.17 -26.67
CA TYR A 203 33.75 -26.37 -26.07
C TYR A 203 34.01 -27.85 -25.73
N ASN A 204 33.00 -28.60 -25.30
CA ASN A 204 33.15 -30.03 -25.03
C ASN A 204 33.40 -30.82 -26.32
N GLU A 205 32.69 -30.52 -27.41
CA GLU A 205 32.93 -31.10 -28.73
C GLU A 205 34.36 -30.82 -29.22
N LEU A 206 34.83 -29.58 -29.03
CA LEU A 206 36.21 -29.19 -29.35
C LEU A 206 37.24 -29.97 -28.52
N LEU A 207 37.01 -30.18 -27.22
CA LEU A 207 37.91 -30.99 -26.37
C LEU A 207 37.90 -32.46 -26.78
N GLU A 208 36.74 -33.00 -27.14
CA GLU A 208 36.57 -34.39 -27.54
C GLU A 208 37.22 -34.69 -28.89
N SER A 209 37.21 -33.73 -29.82
CA SER A 209 37.92 -33.86 -31.10
C SER A 209 39.45 -33.96 -30.96
N GLN A 210 40.04 -33.52 -29.84
CA GLN A 210 41.47 -33.75 -29.56
C GLN A 210 41.73 -35.06 -28.80
N ASN A 211 40.69 -35.72 -28.31
CA ASN A 211 40.83 -36.99 -27.61
C ASN A 211 41.06 -38.12 -28.62
N LYS A 212 42.25 -38.71 -28.60
CA LYS A 212 42.62 -39.84 -29.50
C LYS A 212 41.73 -41.08 -29.33
N LYS A 213 41.02 -41.20 -28.21
CA LYS A 213 40.06 -42.29 -27.92
C LYS A 213 38.60 -41.82 -28.01
N GLY A 214 38.36 -40.57 -28.37
CA GLY A 214 37.02 -40.00 -28.54
C GLY A 214 36.39 -40.36 -29.88
N ASP A 215 35.24 -39.75 -30.14
CA ASP A 215 34.45 -39.96 -31.36
C ASP A 215 35.31 -39.77 -32.63
N ALA A 216 35.18 -40.71 -33.57
CA ALA A 216 35.88 -40.64 -34.84
C ALA A 216 35.33 -39.53 -35.74
N ASP A 217 34.02 -39.29 -35.68
CA ASP A 217 33.33 -38.31 -36.53
C ASP A 217 33.70 -36.88 -36.10
N LEU A 218 33.82 -36.63 -34.79
CA LEU A 218 34.30 -35.34 -34.27
C LEU A 218 35.75 -35.07 -34.66
N ARG A 219 36.60 -36.10 -34.68
CA ARG A 219 38.01 -35.93 -35.11
C ARG A 219 38.11 -35.58 -36.59
N GLU A 220 37.25 -36.16 -37.43
CA GLU A 220 37.16 -35.82 -38.84
C GLU A 220 36.64 -34.39 -39.03
N ALA A 221 35.56 -34.02 -38.35
CA ALA A 221 34.92 -32.71 -38.44
C ALA A 221 35.86 -31.55 -38.06
N TYR A 222 36.79 -31.76 -37.13
CA TYR A 222 37.76 -30.76 -36.68
C TYR A 222 39.16 -30.94 -37.31
N SER A 223 39.32 -31.82 -38.30
CA SER A 223 40.63 -32.11 -38.93
C SER A 223 41.26 -30.92 -39.66
N TRP A 224 40.46 -29.93 -40.05
CA TRP A 224 40.91 -28.67 -40.67
C TRP A 224 41.65 -27.75 -39.68
N MET A 225 41.50 -27.96 -38.37
CA MET A 225 42.04 -27.09 -37.34
C MET A 225 43.48 -27.47 -36.99
N THR A 226 44.40 -26.49 -37.03
CA THR A 226 45.77 -26.75 -36.59
C THR A 226 45.86 -26.80 -35.06
N LYS A 227 46.96 -27.37 -34.52
CA LYS A 227 47.22 -27.36 -33.08
C LYS A 227 47.32 -25.95 -32.50
N ALA A 228 47.78 -24.98 -33.30
CA ALA A 228 47.88 -23.59 -32.90
C ALA A 228 46.48 -22.97 -32.78
N ASP A 229 45.61 -23.25 -33.75
CA ASP A 229 44.23 -22.78 -33.75
C ASP A 229 43.47 -23.39 -32.57
N PHE A 230 43.57 -24.70 -32.35
CA PHE A 230 42.97 -25.36 -31.18
C PHE A 230 43.35 -24.66 -29.86
N LYS A 231 44.64 -24.32 -29.70
CA LYS A 231 45.11 -23.61 -28.50
C LYS A 231 44.50 -22.22 -28.37
N ARG A 232 44.27 -21.50 -29.48
CA ARG A 232 43.58 -20.20 -29.47
C ARG A 232 42.13 -20.36 -29.02
N TYR A 233 41.40 -21.30 -29.61
CA TYR A 233 40.02 -21.61 -29.22
C TYR A 233 39.91 -22.04 -27.75
N ASP A 234 40.79 -22.94 -27.30
CA ASP A 234 40.83 -23.39 -25.90
C ASP A 234 41.08 -22.23 -24.93
N THR A 235 41.99 -21.33 -25.28
CA THR A 235 42.29 -20.14 -24.48
C THR A 235 41.09 -19.18 -24.42
N TRP A 236 40.39 -19.00 -25.55
CA TRP A 236 39.18 -18.19 -25.62
C TRP A 236 38.09 -18.70 -24.67
N TYR A 237 37.71 -19.98 -24.81
CA TYR A 237 36.64 -20.57 -24.00
C TYR A 237 36.99 -20.57 -22.52
N LYS A 238 38.24 -20.91 -22.14
CA LYS A 238 38.70 -20.84 -20.76
C LYS A 238 38.59 -19.44 -20.18
N SER A 239 39.11 -18.44 -20.89
CA SER A 239 39.07 -17.04 -20.45
C SER A 239 37.62 -16.53 -20.32
N LEU A 240 36.76 -16.86 -21.29
CA LEU A 240 35.33 -16.54 -21.24
C LEU A 240 34.66 -17.18 -20.01
N PHE A 241 34.87 -18.47 -19.77
CA PHE A 241 34.25 -19.17 -18.66
C PHE A 241 34.77 -18.68 -17.31
N ASP A 242 36.05 -18.41 -17.16
CA ASP A 242 36.62 -17.87 -15.92
C ASP A 242 36.06 -16.48 -15.63
N ALA A 243 35.95 -15.63 -16.65
CA ALA A 243 35.31 -14.31 -16.53
C ALA A 243 33.83 -14.43 -16.13
N LEU A 244 33.06 -15.34 -16.75
CA LEU A 244 31.65 -15.56 -16.41
C LEU A 244 31.48 -16.04 -14.95
N THR A 245 32.36 -16.92 -14.45
CA THR A 245 32.35 -17.37 -13.04
C THR A 245 32.61 -16.19 -12.12
N THR A 246 33.68 -15.46 -12.40
CA THR A 246 34.17 -14.37 -11.55
C THR A 246 33.15 -13.24 -11.49
N TYR A 247 32.63 -12.83 -12.65
CA TYR A 247 31.59 -11.79 -12.75
C TYR A 247 30.30 -12.19 -12.03
N GLY A 248 29.86 -13.44 -12.18
CA GLY A 248 28.68 -13.97 -11.50
C GLY A 248 28.81 -13.88 -9.97
N ASN A 249 29.97 -14.27 -9.44
CA ASN A 249 30.26 -14.20 -8.00
C ASN A 249 30.24 -12.75 -7.51
N VAL A 250 30.94 -11.84 -8.19
CA VAL A 250 30.98 -10.41 -7.84
C VAL A 250 29.58 -9.80 -7.84
N LYS A 251 28.78 -10.05 -8.88
CA LYS A 251 27.42 -9.48 -9.00
C LYS A 251 26.44 -10.05 -7.97
N SER A 252 26.63 -11.31 -7.57
CA SER A 252 25.83 -11.93 -6.51
C SER A 252 26.12 -11.34 -5.12
N ALA A 253 27.39 -11.01 -4.83
CA ALA A 253 27.82 -10.42 -3.57
C ALA A 253 27.30 -8.98 -3.36
N VAL A 254 27.16 -8.20 -4.45
CA VAL A 254 26.64 -6.83 -4.41
C VAL A 254 25.13 -6.77 -4.10
N ARG A 255 24.40 -7.90 -4.14
CA ARG A 255 22.96 -7.94 -3.85
C ARG A 255 22.71 -7.70 -2.35
N LYS A 256 22.57 -6.43 -1.97
CA LYS A 256 22.23 -5.98 -0.61
C LYS A 256 21.07 -6.79 -0.03
N VAL A 257 21.33 -7.51 1.07
CA VAL A 257 20.29 -8.20 1.86
C VAL A 257 19.23 -7.17 2.25
N ARG A 258 18.01 -7.33 1.75
CA ARG A 258 16.90 -6.42 2.07
C ARG A 258 16.59 -6.55 3.55
N LYS A 259 16.77 -5.48 4.33
CA LYS A 259 16.24 -5.41 5.70
C LYS A 259 14.72 -5.58 5.62
N PRO A 260 14.12 -6.58 6.28
CA PRO A 260 12.68 -6.77 6.26
C PRO A 260 12.00 -5.55 6.87
N ARG A 261 10.98 -5.02 6.19
CA ARG A 261 10.17 -3.92 6.75
C ARG A 261 9.40 -4.43 7.97
N PRO A 262 9.26 -3.65 9.05
CA PRO A 262 8.43 -4.03 10.19
C PRO A 262 7.00 -4.26 9.70
N VAL A 263 6.40 -5.38 10.12
CA VAL A 263 5.04 -5.75 9.74
C VAL A 263 4.06 -4.70 10.27
N SER A 264 3.13 -4.21 9.44
CA SER A 264 2.14 -3.22 9.89
C SER A 264 1.24 -3.80 10.98
N LYS A 265 0.85 -2.97 11.96
CA LYS A 265 0.04 -3.38 13.13
C LYS A 265 -1.27 -4.07 12.72
N GLU A 266 -1.89 -3.58 11.65
CA GLU A 266 -3.11 -4.15 11.04
C GLU A 266 -2.89 -5.56 10.50
N LYS A 267 -1.72 -5.82 9.89
CA LYS A 267 -1.38 -7.14 9.36
C LYS A 267 -1.15 -8.16 10.47
N LEU A 268 -0.68 -7.73 11.65
CA LEU A 268 -0.52 -8.59 12.83
C LEU A 268 -1.88 -9.05 13.38
N VAL A 269 -2.89 -8.18 13.38
CA VAL A 269 -4.21 -8.46 13.97
C VAL A 269 -5.26 -8.98 12.99
N LYS A 270 -4.92 -9.11 11.70
CA LYS A 270 -5.85 -9.53 10.64
C LYS A 270 -6.60 -10.85 10.94
N ASN A 271 -5.95 -11.77 11.64
CA ASN A 271 -6.46 -13.12 11.87
C ASN A 271 -7.09 -13.31 13.27
N VAL A 272 -7.34 -12.23 14.01
CA VAL A 272 -7.98 -12.31 15.33
C VAL A 272 -9.45 -12.65 15.16
N LYS A 273 -9.90 -13.69 15.86
CA LYS A 273 -11.32 -14.05 15.95
C LYS A 273 -11.91 -13.39 17.20
N PHE A 274 -12.89 -12.52 17.02
CA PHE A 274 -13.63 -11.84 18.08
C PHE A 274 -15.01 -11.44 17.54
N LEU A 275 -15.95 -11.16 18.44
CA LEU A 275 -17.28 -10.67 18.08
C LEU A 275 -17.28 -9.13 18.07
N GLN A 276 -17.71 -8.52 16.96
CA GLN A 276 -17.67 -7.06 16.80
C GLN A 276 -18.75 -6.34 17.62
N LYS A 277 -19.95 -6.91 17.70
CA LYS A 277 -21.10 -6.31 18.38
C LYS A 277 -21.96 -7.38 19.02
N PHE A 278 -22.55 -7.07 20.17
CA PHE A 278 -23.55 -7.90 20.82
C PHE A 278 -24.73 -7.04 21.26
N ASP A 279 -25.84 -7.15 20.53
CA ASP A 279 -26.99 -6.26 20.65
C ASP A 279 -27.76 -6.46 21.97
N GLU A 280 -27.85 -7.68 22.50
CA GLU A 280 -28.60 -7.96 23.73
C GLU A 280 -28.07 -7.24 24.98
N LEU A 281 -26.79 -6.89 24.98
CA LEU A 281 -26.12 -6.14 26.05
C LEU A 281 -25.61 -4.78 25.58
N ASN A 282 -25.91 -4.37 24.34
CA ASN A 282 -25.38 -3.15 23.71
C ASN A 282 -23.85 -3.02 23.83
N LEU A 283 -23.12 -4.13 23.63
CA LEU A 283 -21.67 -4.14 23.67
C LEU A 283 -21.08 -3.97 22.27
N VAL A 284 -20.08 -3.09 22.15
CA VAL A 284 -19.26 -2.93 20.95
C VAL A 284 -17.83 -3.30 21.32
N SER A 285 -17.21 -4.20 20.54
CA SER A 285 -15.83 -4.61 20.78
C SER A 285 -14.85 -3.52 20.40
N ILE A 286 -13.79 -3.37 21.19
CA ILE A 286 -12.65 -2.53 20.82
C ILE A 286 -11.88 -3.12 19.64
N SER A 287 -11.14 -2.28 18.92
CA SER A 287 -10.28 -2.73 17.84
C SER A 287 -9.16 -3.64 18.37
N PRO A 288 -8.88 -4.79 17.75
CA PRO A 288 -7.74 -5.62 18.10
C PRO A 288 -6.39 -4.89 18.04
N VAL A 289 -6.30 -3.81 17.27
CA VAL A 289 -5.07 -2.97 17.20
C VAL A 289 -4.76 -2.32 18.55
N ASP A 290 -5.79 -1.98 19.33
CA ASP A 290 -5.62 -1.32 20.64
C ASP A 290 -5.14 -2.28 21.73
N VAL A 291 -5.27 -3.58 21.50
CA VAL A 291 -4.74 -4.64 22.37
C VAL A 291 -3.22 -4.75 22.24
N LEU A 292 -2.66 -4.41 21.09
CA LEU A 292 -1.22 -4.35 20.93
C LEU A 292 -0.65 -3.26 21.84
N ASN A 293 0.37 -3.63 22.63
CA ASN A 293 1.00 -2.75 23.61
C ASN A 293 0.11 -2.42 24.83
N ALA A 294 -0.94 -3.21 25.09
CA ALA A 294 -1.73 -3.08 26.31
C ALA A 294 -1.06 -3.83 27.47
N THR A 295 -1.16 -3.31 28.69
CA THR A 295 -0.76 -3.97 29.94
C THR A 295 -1.86 -4.90 30.46
N GLU A 296 -3.12 -4.54 30.25
CA GLU A 296 -4.28 -5.38 30.63
C GLU A 296 -5.33 -5.43 29.51
N LEU A 297 -5.94 -6.59 29.30
CA LEU A 297 -7.07 -6.76 28.36
C LEU A 297 -8.25 -7.43 29.05
N TRP A 298 -9.40 -6.77 28.99
CA TRP A 298 -10.67 -7.30 29.49
C TRP A 298 -11.50 -7.90 28.36
N VAL A 299 -11.93 -9.13 28.57
CA VAL A 299 -12.70 -9.91 27.59
C VAL A 299 -13.99 -10.44 28.20
N TYR A 300 -15.02 -10.58 27.38
CA TYR A 300 -16.26 -11.24 27.77
C TYR A 300 -16.66 -12.28 26.75
N ASN A 301 -16.89 -13.50 27.20
CA ASN A 301 -17.36 -14.58 26.34
C ASN A 301 -18.86 -14.81 26.57
N ILE A 302 -19.65 -14.67 25.50
CA ILE A 302 -21.11 -14.70 25.60
C ILE A 302 -21.63 -16.10 25.94
N LYS A 303 -21.11 -17.14 25.28
CA LYS A 303 -21.58 -18.53 25.48
C LYS A 303 -21.34 -19.01 26.90
N THR A 304 -20.16 -18.72 27.43
CA THR A 304 -19.78 -19.16 28.78
C THR A 304 -20.20 -18.18 29.87
N ARG A 305 -20.66 -16.97 29.49
CA ARG A 305 -20.98 -15.84 30.38
C ARG A 305 -19.82 -15.48 31.33
N LYS A 306 -18.58 -15.70 30.89
CA LYS A 306 -17.37 -15.41 31.68
C LYS A 306 -16.78 -14.07 31.29
N ILE A 307 -16.48 -13.24 32.29
CA ILE A 307 -15.63 -12.07 32.13
C ILE A 307 -14.21 -12.43 32.57
N GLY A 308 -13.23 -12.06 31.77
CA GLY A 308 -11.83 -12.39 31.98
C GLY A 308 -10.93 -11.17 31.89
N LYS A 309 -9.83 -11.20 32.63
CA LYS A 309 -8.76 -10.21 32.58
C LYS A 309 -7.46 -10.93 32.19
N TYR A 310 -6.86 -10.52 31.07
CA TYR A 310 -5.49 -10.86 30.73
C TYR A 310 -4.57 -9.78 31.27
N VAL A 311 -3.48 -10.19 31.92
CA VAL A 311 -2.43 -9.31 32.43
C VAL A 311 -1.12 -9.65 31.71
N ALA A 312 -0.40 -8.64 31.25
CA ALA A 312 0.90 -8.82 30.62
C ALA A 312 1.93 -9.39 31.62
N ASP A 313 2.76 -10.33 31.16
CA ASP A 313 3.88 -10.86 31.93
C ASP A 313 4.95 -9.78 32.17
N ALA A 314 5.61 -9.83 33.33
CA ALA A 314 6.64 -8.87 33.73
C ALA A 314 7.83 -8.86 32.74
N THR A 315 8.12 -9.98 32.08
CA THR A 315 9.18 -10.10 31.09
C THR A 315 8.88 -9.34 29.79
N SER A 316 7.63 -9.39 29.34
CA SER A 316 7.21 -8.77 28.08
C SER A 316 6.72 -7.33 28.29
N GLY A 317 6.14 -7.02 29.45
CA GLY A 317 5.55 -5.73 29.81
C GLY A 317 4.31 -5.33 29.00
N VAL A 318 4.06 -5.99 27.88
CA VAL A 318 2.95 -5.72 26.96
C VAL A 318 2.33 -6.98 26.38
N LEU A 319 1.04 -6.90 26.07
CA LEU A 319 0.30 -7.92 25.34
C LEU A 319 0.55 -7.81 23.83
N GLY A 320 0.85 -8.95 23.23
CA GLY A 320 0.94 -9.13 21.78
C GLY A 320 -0.18 -10.02 21.26
N ILE A 321 -0.36 -10.05 19.93
CA ILE A 321 -1.30 -10.95 19.27
C ILE A 321 -0.61 -11.61 18.08
N LYS A 322 -0.75 -12.94 17.96
CA LYS A 322 -0.37 -13.72 16.77
C LYS A 322 -1.52 -14.64 16.37
N GLY A 323 -2.15 -14.34 15.23
CA GLY A 323 -3.33 -15.08 14.80
C GLY A 323 -4.51 -14.79 15.73
N SER A 324 -5.03 -15.84 16.38
CA SER A 324 -6.06 -15.74 17.42
C SER A 324 -5.50 -15.85 18.85
N THR A 325 -4.18 -15.87 19.01
CA THR A 325 -3.52 -16.12 20.30
C THR A 325 -2.91 -14.82 20.84
N ILE A 326 -3.21 -14.52 22.10
CA ILE A 326 -2.60 -13.46 22.90
C ILE A 326 -1.24 -13.98 23.37
N LEU A 327 -0.20 -13.17 23.15
CA LEU A 327 1.18 -13.45 23.54
C LEU A 327 1.58 -12.56 24.71
N GLY A 328 2.49 -13.05 25.55
CA GLY A 328 3.07 -12.29 26.66
C GLY A 328 2.09 -12.02 27.80
N TYR A 329 1.10 -12.89 28.02
CA TYR A 329 0.22 -12.82 29.18
C TYR A 329 0.72 -13.74 30.30
N ASP A 330 0.55 -13.33 31.55
CA ASP A 330 0.85 -14.17 32.72
C ASP A 330 -0.32 -15.13 32.98
N ALA A 331 -0.06 -16.44 32.91
CA ALA A 331 -1.06 -17.48 33.14
C ALA A 331 -1.59 -17.52 34.58
N LYS A 332 -0.82 -17.04 35.57
CA LYS A 332 -1.24 -17.04 36.98
C LYS A 332 -2.16 -15.88 37.31
N GLN A 333 -1.84 -14.69 36.79
CA GLN A 333 -2.64 -13.48 37.03
C GLN A 333 -3.83 -13.34 36.08
N SER A 334 -3.83 -14.06 34.95
CA SER A 334 -4.92 -14.00 33.98
C SER A 334 -6.06 -14.95 34.35
N VAL A 335 -7.11 -14.39 34.95
CA VAL A 335 -8.24 -15.15 35.50
C VAL A 335 -9.58 -14.70 34.92
N ALA A 336 -10.56 -15.60 34.95
CA ALA A 336 -11.94 -15.37 34.55
C ALA A 336 -12.94 -15.83 35.60
N LYS A 337 -14.06 -15.11 35.70
CA LYS A 337 -15.19 -15.41 36.57
C LYS A 337 -16.50 -15.41 35.79
N THR A 338 -17.43 -16.26 36.21
CA THR A 338 -18.76 -16.38 35.57
C THR A 338 -19.72 -15.32 36.13
N LEU A 339 -20.37 -14.56 35.25
CA LEU A 339 -21.35 -13.55 35.63
C LEU A 339 -22.72 -14.20 35.87
N ARG A 340 -23.31 -13.95 37.04
CA ARG A 340 -24.66 -14.44 37.41
C ARG A 340 -25.76 -13.54 36.86
N LYS A 341 -25.51 -12.23 36.76
CA LYS A 341 -26.42 -11.23 36.18
C LYS A 341 -25.69 -10.38 35.14
N PRO A 342 -25.48 -10.89 33.91
CA PRO A 342 -24.65 -10.24 32.91
C PRO A 342 -25.09 -8.81 32.55
N LYS A 343 -26.41 -8.55 32.47
CA LYS A 343 -26.97 -7.24 32.10
C LYS A 343 -26.60 -6.10 33.06
N GLU A 344 -26.63 -6.38 34.37
CA GLU A 344 -26.33 -5.37 35.40
C GLU A 344 -24.82 -5.24 35.57
N GLN A 345 -24.12 -6.37 35.69
CA GLN A 345 -22.68 -6.40 35.98
C GLN A 345 -21.84 -5.83 34.83
N ILE A 346 -22.27 -5.98 33.57
CA ILE A 346 -21.56 -5.40 32.42
C ILE A 346 -21.78 -3.90 32.30
N LYS A 347 -22.96 -3.40 32.69
CA LYS A 347 -23.19 -1.94 32.79
C LYS A 347 -22.34 -1.33 33.90
N GLU A 348 -22.24 -2.01 35.04
CA GLU A 348 -21.34 -1.61 36.12
C GLU A 348 -19.88 -1.60 35.67
N PHE A 349 -19.45 -2.61 34.89
CA PHE A 349 -18.12 -2.66 34.30
C PHE A 349 -17.86 -1.48 33.34
N GLN A 350 -18.80 -1.15 32.46
CA GLN A 350 -18.65 -0.02 31.53
C GLN A 350 -18.53 1.32 32.26
N ASN A 351 -19.23 1.49 33.38
CA ASN A 351 -19.17 2.68 34.21
C ASN A 351 -17.95 2.70 35.16
N SER A 352 -17.22 1.59 35.29
CA SER A 352 -16.08 1.48 36.21
C SER A 352 -14.81 2.15 35.68
N GLY A 353 -14.24 3.03 36.50
CA GLY A 353 -12.94 3.68 36.25
C GLY A 353 -11.73 2.75 36.49
N LYS A 354 -10.53 3.23 36.15
CA LYS A 354 -9.26 2.45 36.23
C LYS A 354 -8.98 1.86 37.63
N VAL A 355 -9.38 2.57 38.70
CA VAL A 355 -9.19 2.12 40.09
C VAL A 355 -10.18 1.02 40.48
N ALA A 356 -11.44 1.15 40.10
CA ALA A 356 -12.49 0.17 40.39
C ALA A 356 -12.26 -1.15 39.63
N LEU A 357 -11.74 -1.08 38.39
CA LEU A 357 -11.41 -2.25 37.58
C LEU A 357 -10.39 -3.19 38.23
N ARG A 358 -9.49 -2.67 39.10
CA ARG A 358 -8.51 -3.51 39.80
C ARG A 358 -9.16 -4.52 40.76
N LYS A 359 -10.29 -4.14 41.38
CA LYS A 359 -11.02 -4.97 42.37
C LYS A 359 -12.30 -5.60 41.79
N PHE A 360 -12.59 -5.38 40.51
CA PHE A 360 -13.86 -5.76 39.90
C PHE A 360 -14.08 -7.28 39.90
N LEU A 361 -13.03 -8.08 39.63
CA LEU A 361 -13.12 -9.54 39.69
C LEU A 361 -13.29 -10.05 41.12
N ASP A 362 -12.68 -9.40 42.12
CA ASP A 362 -12.78 -9.83 43.52
C ASP A 362 -14.20 -9.70 44.07
N ASN A 363 -14.93 -8.68 43.61
CA ASN A 363 -16.31 -8.44 43.99
C ASN A 363 -17.30 -9.49 43.45
N ILE A 364 -16.90 -10.27 42.44
CA ILE A 364 -17.75 -11.30 41.85
C ILE A 364 -17.62 -12.59 42.66
N ARG A 365 -18.73 -13.00 43.31
CA ARG A 365 -18.86 -14.29 44.03
C ARG A 365 -18.97 -15.47 43.05
N ALA A 366 -17.87 -15.80 42.40
CA ALA A 366 -17.72 -16.97 41.51
C ALA A 366 -16.30 -17.55 41.58
N VAL A 367 -16.17 -18.84 41.28
CA VAL A 367 -14.88 -19.54 41.25
C VAL A 367 -13.99 -18.97 40.14
N GLU A 368 -12.71 -18.80 40.46
CA GLU A 368 -11.67 -18.34 39.53
C GLU A 368 -11.23 -19.46 38.60
N ILE A 369 -11.17 -19.15 37.31
CA ILE A 369 -10.74 -20.09 36.27
C ILE A 369 -9.62 -19.42 35.49
N GLY A 370 -8.50 -20.10 35.31
CA GLY A 370 -7.38 -19.61 34.50
C GLY A 370 -7.78 -19.41 33.04
N LEU A 371 -7.35 -18.30 32.45
CA LEU A 371 -7.62 -18.00 31.04
C LEU A 371 -6.64 -18.69 30.10
N THR A 372 -7.17 -19.28 29.03
CA THR A 372 -6.36 -19.71 27.88
C THR A 372 -6.08 -18.52 26.98
N GLY A 373 -4.87 -18.35 26.48
CA GLY A 373 -4.49 -17.22 25.61
C GLY A 373 -5.14 -17.19 24.23
N ARG A 374 -6.15 -18.02 23.93
CA ARG A 374 -6.77 -18.09 22.61
C ARG A 374 -8.13 -17.41 22.59
N LEU A 375 -8.29 -16.42 21.71
CA LEU A 375 -9.56 -15.75 21.44
C LEU A 375 -10.40 -16.55 20.45
N ASN A 376 -11.72 -16.49 20.63
CA ASN A 376 -12.71 -17.14 19.76
C ASN A 376 -13.73 -16.11 19.25
N GLY A 377 -14.52 -16.49 18.25
CA GLY A 377 -15.55 -15.62 17.66
C GLY A 377 -16.71 -15.27 18.60
N ASP A 378 -16.79 -15.91 19.77
CA ASP A 378 -17.81 -15.64 20.80
C ASP A 378 -17.31 -14.67 21.89
N THR A 379 -16.07 -14.18 21.75
CA THR A 379 -15.42 -13.28 22.71
C THR A 379 -15.47 -11.85 22.22
N ILE A 380 -15.99 -10.96 23.06
CA ILE A 380 -15.99 -9.51 22.88
C ILE A 380 -14.80 -8.94 23.64
N LEU A 381 -14.07 -8.01 23.00
CA LEU A 381 -13.02 -7.25 23.65
C LEU A 381 -13.64 -6.01 24.28
N LEU A 382 -13.64 -5.92 25.62
CA LEU A 382 -14.33 -4.85 26.33
C LEU A 382 -13.43 -3.61 26.49
N LYS A 383 -12.22 -3.79 27.00
CA LYS A 383 -11.32 -2.68 27.34
C LYS A 383 -9.86 -3.13 27.32
N ALA A 384 -9.00 -2.34 26.68
CA ALA A 384 -7.56 -2.49 26.75
C ALA A 384 -7.00 -1.33 27.59
N VAL A 385 -6.19 -1.66 28.60
CA VAL A 385 -5.49 -0.70 29.45
C VAL A 385 -4.03 -0.69 29.01
N LYS A 386 -3.48 0.50 28.80
CA LYS A 386 -2.05 0.71 28.54
C LYS A 386 -1.38 1.14 29.83
#